data_AF-A6EXL1-F1
#
_entry.id   AF-A6EXL1-F1
#
_cell.length_a   1.000
_cell.length_b   1.000
_cell.length_c   1.000
_cell.angle_alpha   90.00
_cell.angle_beta   90.00
_cell.angle_gamma   90.00
#
_symmetry.space_group_name_H-M   'P 1'
#
loop_
_entity.id
_entity.type
_entity.pdbx_description
1 polymer ?
#
loop_
_entity_poly.entity_id
_entity_poly.type
_entity_poly.pdbx_seq_one_letter_code
_entity_poly.pdbx_strand_id
1 'polypeptide(L)'
;MKRIFIVPLLALCLFATGCMAGNLVLSQDLALDYPEPELISHTSTTLIFKYKDWAMSHEIVDAEAFYPGVDLSGNAEQFIRALFIEDVRPSLSSELRDMAVKQREAFDIPHHTVYKDSLGSFDILGGYSETHGLGHIYIFDRVAIHHIVVKGKDARYKEVAKSIRER
;
A
#
# COMPACT_ATOMS: atom_id res chain seq x y z
N MET A 1 -25.22 -55.56 -4.09
CA MET A 1 -24.55 -54.65 -5.05
C MET A 1 -24.26 -53.33 -4.34
N LYS A 2 -23.01 -53.10 -3.94
CA LYS A 2 -22.60 -51.89 -3.20
C LYS A 2 -22.53 -50.72 -4.19
N ARG A 3 -23.49 -49.78 -4.12
CA ARG A 3 -23.42 -48.52 -4.86
C ARG A 3 -22.38 -47.64 -4.19
N ILE A 4 -21.34 -47.36 -4.96
CA ILE A 4 -20.11 -46.69 -4.58
C ILE A 4 -20.41 -45.19 -4.38
N PHE A 5 -20.33 -44.72 -3.13
CA PHE A 5 -20.40 -43.30 -2.72
C PHE A 5 -19.07 -42.55 -3.03
N ILE A 6 -18.55 -42.62 -4.26
CA ILE A 6 -17.28 -41.92 -4.61
C ILE A 6 -17.50 -40.49 -5.12
N VAL A 7 -18.72 -40.13 -5.53
CA VAL A 7 -19.00 -38.82 -6.14
C VAL A 7 -18.92 -37.61 -5.18
N PRO A 8 -19.30 -37.66 -3.89
CA PRO A 8 -19.27 -36.45 -3.06
C PRO A 8 -17.86 -36.09 -2.54
N LEU A 9 -16.91 -37.05 -2.52
CA LEU A 9 -15.56 -36.81 -2.02
C LEU A 9 -14.69 -36.06 -3.03
N LEU A 10 -14.88 -36.31 -4.33
CA LEU A 10 -14.13 -35.65 -5.40
C LEU A 10 -14.53 -34.17 -5.56
N ALA A 11 -15.78 -33.83 -5.23
CA ALA A 11 -16.27 -32.46 -5.24
C ALA A 11 -15.67 -31.62 -4.09
N LEU A 12 -15.37 -32.23 -2.93
CA LEU A 12 -14.80 -31.51 -1.78
C LEU A 12 -13.32 -31.14 -2.00
N CYS A 13 -12.55 -31.95 -2.72
CA CYS A 13 -11.15 -31.66 -3.05
C CYS A 13 -11.00 -30.53 -4.08
N LEU A 14 -12.02 -30.25 -4.90
CA LEU A 14 -11.99 -29.19 -5.91
C LEU A 14 -12.22 -27.78 -5.33
N PHE A 15 -12.72 -27.67 -4.09
CA PHE A 15 -12.88 -26.39 -3.38
C PHE A 15 -11.74 -26.07 -2.41
N ALA A 16 -10.74 -26.95 -2.31
CA ALA A 16 -9.59 -26.78 -1.42
C ALA A 16 -8.38 -26.12 -2.11
N THR A 17 -8.57 -25.31 -3.15
CA THR A 17 -7.53 -24.36 -3.57
C THR A 17 -7.45 -23.28 -2.49
N GLY A 18 -6.64 -23.57 -1.48
CA GLY A 18 -6.40 -22.68 -0.37
C GLY A 18 -5.95 -21.33 -0.89
N CYS A 19 -6.72 -20.29 -0.59
CA CYS A 19 -6.20 -18.93 -0.55
C CYS A 19 -5.20 -18.91 0.61
N MET A 20 -3.96 -19.31 0.36
CA MET A 20 -2.86 -19.08 1.29
C MET A 20 -2.52 -17.60 1.16
N ALA A 21 -3.26 -16.76 1.89
CA ALA A 21 -2.87 -15.37 2.06
C ALA A 21 -1.69 -15.33 3.03
N GLY A 22 -0.58 -14.76 2.59
CA GLY A 22 0.52 -14.36 3.47
C GLY A 22 0.13 -13.13 4.30
N ASN A 23 0.82 -12.93 5.41
CA ASN A 23 0.64 -11.77 6.27
C ASN A 23 1.95 -10.98 6.33
N LEU A 24 1.91 -9.71 5.93
CA LEU A 24 3.01 -8.77 6.08
C LEU A 24 2.76 -7.98 7.35
N VAL A 25 3.55 -8.25 8.39
CA VAL A 25 3.51 -7.49 9.64
C VAL A 25 4.16 -6.15 9.39
N LEU A 26 3.37 -5.07 9.47
CA LEU A 26 3.84 -3.70 9.26
C LEU A 26 4.34 -3.11 10.58
N SER A 27 3.59 -3.33 11.66
CA SER A 27 3.99 -2.96 13.02
C SER A 27 3.39 -3.92 14.05
N GLN A 28 3.44 -3.57 15.34
CA GLN A 28 2.93 -4.41 16.42
C GLN A 28 1.43 -4.73 16.23
N ASP A 29 0.64 -3.72 15.87
CA ASP A 29 -0.82 -3.78 15.83
C ASP A 29 -1.37 -3.67 14.39
N LEU A 30 -0.50 -3.69 13.37
CA LEU A 30 -0.87 -3.47 11.97
C LEU A 30 -0.30 -4.57 11.06
N ALA A 31 -1.14 -5.09 10.18
CA ALA A 31 -0.74 -6.07 9.17
C ALA A 31 -1.43 -5.82 7.82
N LEU A 32 -0.81 -6.34 6.77
CA LEU A 32 -1.37 -6.42 5.42
C LEU A 32 -1.48 -7.89 5.02
N ASP A 33 -2.69 -8.36 4.76
CA ASP A 33 -2.87 -9.68 4.15
C ASP A 33 -2.67 -9.59 2.62
N TYR A 34 -1.95 -10.55 2.04
CA TYR A 34 -1.65 -10.56 0.61
C TYR A 34 -1.75 -11.98 0.03
N PRO A 35 -2.20 -12.16 -1.22
CA PRO A 35 -2.24 -13.48 -1.84
C PRO A 35 -0.84 -14.04 -2.10
N GLU A 36 -0.69 -15.34 -2.27
CA GLU A 36 0.62 -15.95 -2.55
C GLU A 36 1.29 -15.34 -3.81
N PRO A 37 2.49 -14.74 -3.69
CA PRO A 37 3.21 -14.15 -4.82
C PRO A 37 4.01 -15.19 -5.60
N GLU A 38 4.29 -14.93 -6.88
CA GLU A 38 5.21 -15.75 -7.67
C GLU A 38 6.66 -15.58 -7.21
N LEU A 39 7.01 -14.37 -6.74
CA LEU A 39 8.34 -14.05 -6.23
C LEU A 39 8.26 -12.96 -5.17
N ILE A 40 8.99 -13.17 -4.09
CA ILE A 40 9.35 -12.12 -3.13
C ILE A 40 10.82 -11.77 -3.34
N SER A 41 11.11 -10.49 -3.49
CA SER A 41 12.45 -9.94 -3.62
C SER A 41 12.59 -8.72 -2.72
N HIS A 42 13.80 -8.30 -2.42
CA HIS A 42 14.02 -7.12 -1.58
C HIS A 42 15.24 -6.34 -2.05
N THR A 43 15.25 -5.04 -1.76
CA THR A 43 16.43 -4.18 -1.73
C THR A 43 16.85 -3.98 -0.28
N SER A 44 17.69 -2.97 0.02
CA SER A 44 18.03 -2.62 1.40
C SER A 44 16.82 -2.15 2.22
N THR A 45 15.90 -1.41 1.59
CA THR A 45 14.81 -0.69 2.28
C THR A 45 13.42 -1.08 1.77
N THR A 46 13.33 -1.81 0.66
CA THR A 46 12.07 -2.11 -0.01
C THR A 46 11.86 -3.60 -0.15
N LEU A 47 10.70 -4.10 0.26
CA LEU A 47 10.22 -5.45 -0.01
C LEU A 47 9.30 -5.42 -1.25
N ILE A 48 9.48 -6.36 -2.17
CA ILE A 48 8.77 -6.38 -3.46
C ILE A 48 8.13 -7.76 -3.66
N PHE A 49 6.82 -7.77 -3.88
CA PHE A 49 5.99 -8.92 -4.17
C PHE A 49 5.58 -8.87 -5.65
N LYS A 50 5.96 -9.87 -6.41
CA LYS A 50 5.64 -9.98 -7.84
C LYS A 50 4.58 -11.04 -8.07
N TYR A 51 3.61 -10.68 -8.89
CA TYR A 51 2.57 -11.56 -9.40
C TYR A 51 2.60 -11.53 -10.93
N LYS A 52 1.80 -12.38 -11.55
CA LYS A 52 1.74 -12.53 -13.01
C LYS A 52 1.53 -11.22 -13.77
N ASP A 53 0.59 -10.40 -13.32
CA ASP A 53 0.13 -9.18 -14.02
C ASP A 53 0.17 -7.91 -13.16
N TRP A 54 0.68 -8.00 -11.94
CA TRP A 54 0.81 -6.86 -11.02
C TRP A 54 1.95 -7.08 -10.02
N ALA A 55 2.33 -6.02 -9.31
CA ALA A 55 3.29 -6.08 -8.23
C ALA A 55 2.87 -5.14 -7.11
N MET A 56 3.30 -5.44 -5.89
CA MET A 56 3.30 -4.47 -4.81
C MET A 56 4.67 -4.38 -4.16
N SER A 57 5.00 -3.22 -3.62
CA SER A 57 6.17 -3.05 -2.77
C SER A 57 5.82 -2.35 -1.48
N HIS A 58 6.60 -2.62 -0.44
CA HIS A 58 6.52 -1.98 0.86
C HIS A 58 7.88 -1.43 1.25
N GLU A 59 7.89 -0.22 1.78
CA GLU A 59 9.04 0.39 2.45
C GLU A 59 8.57 1.24 3.64
N ILE A 60 9.51 1.58 4.51
CA ILE A 60 9.28 2.60 5.55
C ILE A 60 9.87 3.90 5.01
N VAL A 61 9.12 5.00 5.14
CA VAL A 61 9.60 6.33 4.77
C VAL A 61 10.75 6.70 5.70
N ASP A 62 11.95 6.74 5.14
CA ASP A 62 13.14 7.28 5.79
C ASP A 62 13.18 8.80 5.56
N ALA A 63 12.98 9.58 6.61
CA ALA A 63 12.90 11.03 6.49
C ALA A 63 14.17 11.66 5.88
N GLU A 64 15.34 11.05 6.07
CA GLU A 64 16.62 11.60 5.59
C GLU A 64 16.92 11.20 4.14
N ALA A 65 16.39 10.06 3.68
CA ALA A 65 16.83 9.42 2.44
C ALA A 65 15.71 9.13 1.42
N PHE A 66 14.44 9.22 1.81
CA PHE A 66 13.31 8.85 0.94
C PHE A 66 13.24 9.73 -0.32
N TYR A 67 13.54 11.02 -0.21
CA TYR A 67 13.74 11.91 -1.35
C TYR A 67 15.22 12.28 -1.49
N PRO A 68 15.87 11.90 -2.59
CA PRO A 68 17.29 12.20 -2.79
C PRO A 68 17.59 13.69 -2.68
N GLY A 69 18.46 14.06 -1.74
CA GLY A 69 18.89 15.44 -1.52
C GLY A 69 17.93 16.31 -0.71
N VAL A 70 16.89 15.73 -0.11
CA VAL A 70 15.93 16.45 0.75
C VAL A 70 15.78 15.72 2.07
N ASP A 71 16.15 16.39 3.16
CA ASP A 71 15.92 15.91 4.52
C ASP A 71 14.53 16.37 5.00
N LEU A 72 13.64 15.41 5.23
CA LEU A 72 12.30 15.60 5.76
C LEU A 72 12.23 15.43 7.28
N SER A 73 13.36 15.35 7.98
CA SER A 73 13.38 15.22 9.44
C SER A 73 12.53 16.29 10.13
N GLY A 74 11.62 15.85 10.99
CA GLY A 74 10.63 16.70 11.66
C GLY A 74 9.46 17.20 10.80
N ASN A 75 9.46 16.94 9.49
CA ASN A 75 8.41 17.36 8.54
C ASN A 75 7.81 16.21 7.72
N ALA A 76 8.33 14.98 7.84
CA ALA A 76 7.95 13.85 6.98
C ALA A 76 6.44 13.59 6.98
N GLU A 77 5.80 13.59 8.15
CA GLU A 77 4.35 13.38 8.24
C GLU A 77 3.58 14.49 7.51
N GLN A 78 3.86 15.75 7.83
CA GLN A 78 3.17 16.90 7.22
C GLN A 78 3.41 16.95 5.71
N PHE A 79 4.65 16.64 5.28
CA PHE A 79 5.03 16.60 3.87
C PHE A 79 4.23 15.53 3.11
N ILE A 80 4.20 14.29 3.61
CA ILE A 80 3.46 13.20 2.97
C ILE A 80 1.95 13.47 2.99
N ARG A 81 1.39 13.99 4.09
CA ARG A 81 -0.03 14.39 4.14
C ARG A 81 -0.36 15.49 3.13
N ALA A 82 0.55 16.45 2.91
CA ALA A 82 0.37 17.56 1.97
C ALA A 82 0.31 17.12 0.49
N LEU A 83 0.77 15.89 0.18
CA LEU A 83 0.53 15.28 -1.12
C LEU A 83 -0.98 15.11 -1.33
N PHE A 84 -1.73 14.66 -0.32
CA PHE A 84 -3.14 14.28 -0.45
C PHE A 84 -4.14 15.30 0.10
N ILE A 85 -3.70 16.18 1.01
CA ILE A 85 -4.55 17.12 1.73
C ILE A 85 -4.03 18.54 1.53
N GLU A 86 -4.75 19.33 0.75
CA GLU A 86 -4.34 20.70 0.41
C GLU A 86 -4.23 21.61 1.63
N ASP A 87 -5.13 21.44 2.61
CA ASP A 87 -5.17 22.23 3.85
C ASP A 87 -3.95 22.02 4.74
N VAL A 88 -3.15 20.97 4.52
CA VAL A 88 -1.88 20.74 5.23
C VAL A 88 -0.75 21.55 4.62
N ARG A 89 -0.82 21.90 3.33
CA ARG A 89 0.26 22.60 2.61
C ARG A 89 0.71 23.92 3.26
N PRO A 90 -0.17 24.76 3.85
CA PRO A 90 0.25 25.97 4.54
C PRO A 90 1.14 25.75 5.77
N SER A 91 1.18 24.56 6.36
CA SER A 91 2.04 24.25 7.51
C SER A 91 3.50 23.97 7.12
N LEU A 92 3.78 23.81 5.83
CA LEU A 92 5.11 23.55 5.29
C LEU A 92 5.82 24.85 4.93
N SER A 93 7.17 24.80 4.87
CA SER A 93 7.93 25.85 4.22
C SER A 93 7.53 25.99 2.74
N SER A 94 7.81 27.14 2.13
CA SER A 94 7.51 27.34 0.70
C SER A 94 8.15 26.28 -0.19
N GLU A 95 9.39 25.89 0.12
CA GLU A 95 10.14 24.88 -0.64
C GLU A 95 9.49 23.50 -0.55
N LEU A 96 9.16 23.04 0.67
CA LEU A 96 8.51 21.74 0.89
C LEU A 96 7.09 21.71 0.31
N ARG A 97 6.37 22.84 0.39
CA ARG A 97 5.05 22.96 -0.23
C ARG A 97 5.11 22.81 -1.75
N ASP A 98 6.03 23.52 -2.40
CA ASP A 98 6.18 23.46 -3.85
C ASP A 98 6.62 22.06 -4.32
N MET A 99 7.49 21.40 -3.53
CA MET A 99 7.88 20.02 -3.76
C MET A 99 6.70 19.06 -3.59
N ALA A 100 5.87 19.22 -2.55
CA ALA A 100 4.68 18.40 -2.34
C ALA A 100 3.68 18.53 -3.51
N VAL A 101 3.50 19.75 -4.04
CA VAL A 101 2.65 19.99 -5.24
C VAL A 101 3.23 19.26 -6.46
N LYS A 102 4.52 19.44 -6.76
CA LYS A 102 5.17 18.76 -7.90
C LYS A 102 5.13 17.25 -7.78
N GLN A 103 5.37 16.72 -6.59
CA GLN A 103 5.30 15.29 -6.33
C GLN A 103 3.88 14.76 -6.54
N ARG A 104 2.89 15.54 -6.11
CA ARG A 104 1.49 15.19 -6.27
C ARG A 104 1.03 15.21 -7.73
N GLU A 105 1.56 16.13 -8.53
CA GLU A 105 1.38 16.18 -9.98
C GLU A 105 2.04 14.98 -10.65
N ALA A 106 3.28 14.64 -10.25
CA ALA A 106 4.00 13.48 -10.77
C ALA A 106 3.30 12.15 -10.48
N PHE A 107 2.59 12.04 -9.35
CA PHE A 107 1.74 10.89 -9.06
C PHE A 107 0.52 10.79 -9.97
N ASP A 108 0.09 11.88 -10.63
CA ASP A 108 -1.08 11.91 -11.51
C ASP A 108 -2.35 11.32 -10.87
N ILE A 109 -2.59 11.63 -9.61
CA ILE A 109 -3.81 11.21 -8.90
C ILE A 109 -4.85 12.33 -9.06
N PRO A 110 -6.09 12.10 -9.51
CA PRO A 110 -7.10 13.16 -9.49
C PRO A 110 -7.44 13.64 -8.05
N HIS A 111 -7.77 14.92 -7.85
CA HIS A 111 -8.08 15.43 -6.49
C HIS A 111 -9.24 14.68 -5.81
N HIS A 112 -10.24 14.26 -6.59
CA HIS A 112 -11.45 13.59 -6.10
C HIS A 112 -11.27 12.07 -5.91
N THR A 113 -10.09 11.51 -6.21
CA THR A 113 -9.80 10.07 -6.08
C THR A 113 -8.85 9.74 -4.94
N VAL A 114 -8.54 10.74 -4.08
CA VAL A 114 -7.76 10.50 -2.87
C VAL A 114 -8.50 9.52 -1.98
N TYR A 115 -7.86 8.38 -1.74
CA TYR A 115 -8.30 7.40 -0.76
C TYR A 115 -7.98 7.92 0.64
N LYS A 116 -8.97 7.87 1.53
CA LYS A 116 -8.83 8.22 2.94
C LYS A 116 -9.56 7.16 3.75
N ASP A 117 -8.87 6.61 4.72
CA ASP A 117 -9.43 5.67 5.67
C ASP A 117 -8.72 5.81 7.02
N SER A 118 -9.34 5.31 8.07
CA SER A 118 -8.76 5.26 9.41
C SER A 118 -9.05 3.91 10.04
N LEU A 119 -8.04 3.33 10.65
CA LEU A 119 -8.08 2.01 11.25
C LEU A 119 -7.46 2.10 12.64
N GLY A 120 -8.26 2.06 13.69
CA GLY A 120 -7.77 2.28 15.05
C GLY A 120 -7.09 3.64 15.20
N SER A 121 -5.79 3.62 15.52
CA SER A 121 -4.95 4.83 15.58
C SER A 121 -4.11 5.10 14.33
N PHE A 122 -4.38 4.38 13.23
CA PHE A 122 -3.68 4.54 11.96
C PHE A 122 -4.53 5.38 11.00
N ASP A 123 -3.91 6.40 10.40
CA ASP A 123 -4.49 7.07 9.24
C ASP A 123 -3.95 6.43 7.97
N ILE A 124 -4.80 6.26 6.96
CA ILE A 124 -4.42 5.74 5.66
C ILE A 124 -4.79 6.78 4.61
N LEU A 125 -3.80 7.23 3.85
CA LEU A 125 -3.98 8.12 2.70
C LEU A 125 -3.42 7.45 1.46
N GLY A 126 -4.06 7.66 0.32
CA GLY A 126 -3.52 7.14 -0.92
C GLY A 126 -4.19 7.71 -2.15
N GLY A 127 -3.77 7.19 -3.29
CA GLY A 127 -4.46 7.41 -4.54
C GLY A 127 -3.85 6.59 -5.66
N TYR A 128 -4.61 6.50 -6.75
CA TYR A 128 -4.26 5.68 -7.90
C TYR A 128 -4.29 6.53 -9.17
N SER A 129 -3.26 6.38 -10.00
CA SER A 129 -3.19 6.92 -11.36
C SER A 129 -3.56 5.85 -12.36
N GLU A 130 -4.66 6.07 -13.09
CA GLU A 130 -5.05 5.23 -14.21
C GLU A 130 -4.04 5.33 -15.37
N THR A 131 -3.49 6.52 -15.60
CA THR A 131 -2.49 6.78 -16.64
C THR A 131 -1.22 5.94 -16.43
N HIS A 132 -0.74 5.87 -15.18
CA HIS A 132 0.50 5.16 -14.85
C HIS A 132 0.28 3.71 -14.43
N GLY A 133 -0.95 3.30 -14.13
CA GLY A 133 -1.23 1.99 -13.56
C GLY A 133 -0.54 1.80 -12.20
N LEU A 134 -0.53 2.86 -11.39
CA LEU A 134 0.26 2.94 -10.16
C LEU A 134 -0.58 3.54 -9.03
N GLY A 135 -0.62 2.85 -7.90
CA GLY A 135 -1.26 3.31 -6.67
C GLY A 135 -0.25 3.49 -5.55
N HIS A 136 -0.44 4.55 -4.77
CA HIS A 136 0.36 4.86 -3.58
C HIS A 136 -0.55 4.80 -2.36
N ILE A 137 -0.11 4.10 -1.32
CA ILE A 137 -0.78 4.02 -0.02
C ILE A 137 0.24 4.38 1.04
N TYR A 138 -0.07 5.36 1.86
CA TYR A 138 0.68 5.77 3.02
C TYR A 138 -0.12 5.46 4.28
N ILE A 139 0.52 4.80 5.25
CA ILE A 139 -0.08 4.48 6.53
C ILE A 139 0.72 5.19 7.61
N PHE A 140 0.06 6.07 8.35
CA PHE A 140 0.66 6.84 9.43
C PHE A 140 0.52 6.07 10.74
N ASP A 141 1.60 5.40 11.13
CA ASP A 141 1.76 4.76 12.44
C ASP A 141 2.46 5.73 13.41
N ARG A 142 2.29 5.50 14.71
CA ARG A 142 2.96 6.23 15.80
C ARG A 142 4.48 6.21 15.68
N VAL A 143 5.05 5.15 15.12
CA VAL A 143 6.51 4.93 15.07
C VAL A 143 7.10 5.02 13.67
N ALA A 144 6.29 4.99 12.62
CA ALA A 144 6.75 4.95 11.24
C ALA A 144 5.67 5.41 10.27
N ILE A 145 6.08 5.84 9.08
CA ILE A 145 5.17 6.00 7.94
C ILE A 145 5.47 4.87 6.97
N HIS A 146 4.49 4.00 6.73
CA HIS A 146 4.62 2.93 5.74
C HIS A 146 4.22 3.45 4.37
N HIS A 147 5.00 3.12 3.35
CA HIS A 147 4.68 3.39 1.95
C HIS A 147 4.50 2.07 1.21
N ILE A 148 3.32 1.87 0.64
CA ILE A 148 2.99 0.74 -0.20
C ILE A 148 2.71 1.26 -1.61
N VAL A 149 3.40 0.70 -2.60
CA VAL A 149 3.18 0.99 -4.01
C VAL A 149 2.56 -0.22 -4.67
N VAL A 150 1.47 -0.03 -5.41
CA VAL A 150 0.79 -1.08 -6.18
C VAL A 150 0.90 -0.76 -7.66
N LYS A 151 1.64 -1.58 -8.41
CA LYS A 151 1.73 -1.49 -9.86
C LYS A 151 0.78 -2.51 -10.48
N GLY A 152 -0.24 -2.05 -11.18
CA GLY A 152 -1.28 -2.91 -11.74
C GLY A 152 -2.57 -2.13 -11.99
N LYS A 153 -3.69 -2.84 -12.06
CA LYS A 153 -5.02 -2.22 -12.23
C LYS A 153 -5.55 -1.66 -10.91
N ASP A 154 -6.40 -0.64 -10.97
CA ASP A 154 -7.09 -0.02 -9.82
C ASP A 154 -7.75 -1.05 -8.88
N ALA A 155 -8.34 -2.11 -9.45
CA ALA A 155 -8.92 -3.19 -8.66
C ALA A 155 -7.93 -3.82 -7.67
N ARG A 156 -6.65 -3.98 -8.05
CA ARG A 156 -5.59 -4.50 -7.17
C ARG A 156 -5.18 -3.49 -6.13
N TYR A 157 -5.08 -2.22 -6.50
CA TYR A 157 -4.83 -1.14 -5.53
C TYR A 157 -5.92 -1.10 -4.45
N LYS A 158 -7.20 -1.16 -4.84
CA LYS A 158 -8.34 -1.20 -3.92
C LYS A 158 -8.37 -2.45 -3.06
N GLU A 159 -7.97 -3.59 -3.60
CA GLU A 159 -7.85 -4.84 -2.85
C GLU A 159 -6.76 -4.72 -1.78
N VAL A 160 -5.56 -4.28 -2.14
CA VAL A 160 -4.45 -4.07 -1.20
C VAL A 160 -4.84 -3.09 -0.08
N ALA A 161 -5.47 -1.96 -0.43
CA ALA A 161 -5.91 -0.98 0.57
C ALA A 161 -6.90 -1.57 1.58
N LYS A 162 -7.81 -2.44 1.14
CA LYS A 162 -8.81 -3.11 2.00
C LYS A 162 -8.25 -4.28 2.80
N SER A 163 -7.10 -4.82 2.41
CA SER A 163 -6.43 -5.92 3.13
C SER A 163 -5.55 -5.43 4.27
N ILE A 164 -5.43 -4.11 4.47
CA ILE A 164 -4.79 -3.52 5.65
C ILE A 164 -5.75 -3.67 6.83
N ARG A 165 -5.26 -4.24 7.94
CA ARG A 165 -6.08 -4.50 9.12
C ARG A 165 -5.29 -4.45 10.43
N GLU A 166 -6.02 -4.29 11.52
CA GLU A 166 -5.48 -4.47 12.86
C GLU A 166 -5.08 -5.93 13.08
N ARG A 167 -4.07 -6.14 13.91
CA ARG A 167 -3.53 -7.45 14.22
C ARG A 167 -4.08 -8.03 15.53
#